data_AF-A0A5U3ED26-F1
#
_entry.id   AF-A0A5U3ED26-F1
#
_cell.length_a   1.000
_cell.length_b   1.000
_cell.length_c   1.000
_cell.angle_alpha   90.00
_cell.angle_beta   90.00
_cell.angle_gamma   90.00
#
_symmetry.space_group_name_H-M   'P 1'
#
loop_
_entity.id
_entity.type
_entity.pdbx_description
1 polymer ?
#
loop_
_entity_poly.entity_id
_entity_poly.type
_entity_poly.pdbx_seq_one_letter_code
_entity_poly.pdbx_strand_id
1 'polypeptide(L)'
;MLINNTLLMALLAICTIDLPASIVVYGLQLYILPCIVLMCLIRGKVFPVKLFFVTFSLSFIIIIITLIQKTYTPYPDLLWSYTARLIYWIMLFTMLVPFIKKIPPKILIKVIKKWIVIYSAFLFIQFIAFYLFHITVDYSLIIGGQESRILNEVGLRASGLTAEPSIYSGIMISLLILLYLMTGENNIITYIGLTSILCTLSTLGIFLVILYLAITNLYRLKPSKIIFFISLSIIIVFVLWDFILKRVELFLQGGDVSNNIKIMVIDNLFNNESLFLLGYGLVGYSDKAPPYYQALYDLTLFGNLCVIFGVPIGLILTIIVFAFVLNMKICFEKKMLIILSFLKITIPNYIFFYFFLVLLYAITNKISVKLS
;
A
#
# COMPACT_ATOMS: atom_id res chain seq x y z
N MET A 1 -20.16 -20.59 6.24
CA MET A 1 -18.98 -20.35 5.39
C MET A 1 -19.19 -19.16 4.45
N LEU A 2 -20.33 -19.09 3.75
CA LEU A 2 -20.67 -18.01 2.79
C LEU A 2 -20.49 -16.60 3.36
N ILE A 3 -21.08 -16.31 4.52
CA ILE A 3 -21.02 -14.98 5.16
C ILE A 3 -19.58 -14.53 5.45
N ASN A 4 -18.68 -15.43 5.86
CA ASN A 4 -17.28 -15.07 6.12
C ASN A 4 -16.55 -14.68 4.82
N ASN A 5 -16.88 -15.34 3.71
CA ASN A 5 -16.31 -15.01 2.40
C ASN A 5 -16.81 -13.64 1.94
N THR A 6 -18.10 -13.36 2.14
CA THR A 6 -18.71 -12.06 1.79
C THR A 6 -18.09 -10.93 2.60
N LEU A 7 -17.95 -11.09 3.92
CA LEU A 7 -17.32 -10.08 4.78
C LEU A 7 -15.86 -9.84 4.40
N LEU A 8 -15.09 -10.90 4.14
CA LEU A 8 -13.69 -10.75 3.72
C LEU A 8 -13.56 -10.08 2.35
N MET A 9 -14.47 -10.41 1.41
CA MET A 9 -14.50 -9.76 0.11
C MET A 9 -14.87 -8.28 0.22
N ALA A 10 -15.84 -7.94 1.06
CA ALA A 10 -16.23 -6.55 1.32
C ALA A 10 -15.08 -5.76 1.97
N LEU A 11 -14.37 -6.36 2.93
CA LEU A 11 -13.16 -5.76 3.51
C LEU A 11 -12.08 -5.50 2.45
N LEU A 12 -11.80 -6.49 1.59
CA LEU A 12 -10.84 -6.30 0.49
C LEU A 12 -11.28 -5.17 -0.45
N ALA A 13 -12.56 -5.14 -0.84
CA ALA A 13 -13.09 -4.09 -1.71
C ALA A 13 -12.91 -2.70 -1.09
N ILE A 14 -13.42 -2.48 0.12
CA ILE A 14 -13.36 -1.18 0.79
C ILE A 14 -11.93 -0.75 1.06
N CYS A 15 -11.06 -1.69 1.42
CA CYS A 15 -9.68 -1.36 1.78
C CYS A 15 -8.77 -1.15 0.56
N THR A 16 -9.17 -1.57 -0.65
CA THR A 16 -8.34 -1.42 -1.86
C THR A 16 -8.85 -0.36 -2.82
N ILE A 17 -10.13 0.03 -2.73
CA ILE A 17 -10.67 1.16 -3.49
C ILE A 17 -10.16 2.46 -2.87
N ASP A 18 -9.43 3.23 -3.68
CA ASP A 18 -8.80 4.49 -3.28
C ASP A 18 -9.02 5.55 -4.35
N LEU A 19 -10.29 5.81 -4.72
CA LEU A 19 -10.65 6.85 -5.68
C LEU A 19 -10.85 8.19 -4.97
N PRO A 20 -10.46 9.33 -5.57
CA PRO A 20 -10.66 10.67 -5.00
C PRO A 20 -12.13 11.10 -5.09
N ALA A 21 -13.00 10.40 -4.36
CA ALA A 21 -14.43 10.64 -4.32
C ALA A 21 -14.95 10.64 -2.87
N SER A 22 -15.82 11.59 -2.55
CA SER A 22 -16.43 11.73 -1.22
C SER A 22 -17.15 10.45 -0.78
N ILE A 23 -17.80 9.74 -1.70
CA ILE A 23 -18.48 8.47 -1.38
C ILE A 23 -17.52 7.36 -0.94
N VAL A 24 -16.27 7.38 -1.41
CA VAL A 24 -15.25 6.42 -0.99
C VAL A 24 -14.80 6.73 0.44
N VAL A 25 -14.45 7.99 0.73
CA VAL A 25 -13.97 8.38 2.06
C VAL A 25 -15.10 8.34 3.10
N TYR A 26 -16.18 9.07 2.87
CA TYR A 26 -17.27 9.17 3.84
C TYR A 26 -18.17 7.92 3.81
N GLY A 27 -18.64 7.53 2.63
CA GLY A 27 -19.54 6.38 2.50
C GLY A 27 -18.88 5.05 2.87
N LEU A 28 -17.82 4.66 2.15
CA LEU A 28 -17.20 3.35 2.33
C LEU A 28 -16.36 3.28 3.61
N GLN A 29 -15.45 4.23 3.82
CA GLN A 29 -14.46 4.14 4.91
C GLN A 29 -14.98 4.61 6.28
N LEU A 30 -15.85 5.62 6.34
CA LEU A 30 -16.40 6.13 7.61
C LEU A 30 -17.70 5.46 8.04
N TYR A 31 -18.62 5.11 7.13
CA TYR A 31 -19.89 4.48 7.51
C TYR A 31 -19.90 2.96 7.32
N ILE A 32 -19.59 2.47 6.12
CA ILE A 32 -19.77 1.05 5.81
C ILE A 32 -18.71 0.18 6.49
N LEU A 33 -17.46 0.65 6.58
CA LEU A 33 -16.38 -0.11 7.20
C LEU A 33 -16.64 -0.44 8.68
N PRO A 34 -17.03 0.50 9.57
CA PRO A 34 -17.40 0.17 10.95
C PRO A 34 -18.51 -0.88 11.04
N CYS A 35 -19.53 -0.80 10.19
CA CYS A 35 -20.60 -1.80 10.17
C CYS A 35 -20.05 -3.20 9.87
N ILE A 36 -19.17 -3.31 8.87
CA ILE A 36 -18.52 -4.58 8.53
C ILE A 36 -17.60 -5.06 9.65
N VAL A 37 -16.83 -4.16 10.28
CA VAL A 37 -15.95 -4.47 11.42
C VAL A 37 -16.78 -4.99 12.59
N LEU A 38 -17.92 -4.37 12.88
CA LEU A 38 -18.85 -4.81 13.94
C LEU A 38 -19.42 -6.20 13.63
N MET A 39 -19.85 -6.45 12.38
CA MET A 39 -20.30 -7.78 11.95
C MET A 39 -19.17 -8.83 12.08
N CYS A 40 -17.94 -8.46 11.73
CA CYS A 40 -16.75 -9.29 11.91
C CYS A 40 -16.46 -9.58 13.39
N LEU A 41 -16.61 -8.60 14.28
CA LEU A 41 -16.46 -8.76 15.73
C LEU A 41 -17.48 -9.74 16.32
N ILE A 42 -18.76 -9.55 15.99
CA ILE A 42 -19.86 -10.44 16.41
C ILE A 42 -19.56 -11.88 15.96
N ARG A 43 -19.10 -12.05 14.71
CA ARG A 43 -18.65 -13.34 14.16
C ARG A 43 -17.39 -13.88 14.83
N GLY A 44 -16.48 -12.99 15.21
CA GLY A 44 -15.24 -13.29 15.90
C GLY A 44 -15.47 -13.85 17.30
N LYS A 45 -16.63 -13.57 17.93
CA LYS A 45 -17.05 -14.03 19.28
C LYS A 45 -16.08 -13.69 20.42
N VAL A 46 -15.00 -12.96 20.14
CA VAL A 46 -13.93 -12.66 21.10
C VAL A 46 -13.47 -11.24 20.82
N PHE A 47 -13.53 -10.39 21.84
CA PHE A 47 -12.97 -9.06 21.78
C PHE A 47 -11.46 -9.11 22.07
N PRO A 48 -10.59 -8.46 21.26
CA PRO A 48 -9.15 -8.54 21.43
C PRO A 48 -8.65 -7.60 22.54
N VAL A 49 -9.07 -7.82 23.80
CA VAL A 49 -8.82 -6.91 24.94
C VAL A 49 -7.36 -6.46 25.05
N LYS A 50 -6.41 -7.41 25.05
CA LYS A 50 -4.98 -7.09 25.16
C LYS A 50 -4.48 -6.19 24.03
N LEU A 51 -4.85 -6.52 22.79
CA LEU A 51 -4.41 -5.76 21.63
C LEU A 51 -5.08 -4.38 21.60
N PHE A 52 -6.34 -4.30 22.00
CA PHE A 52 -7.09 -3.06 22.13
C PHE A 52 -6.42 -2.08 23.11
N PHE A 53 -6.00 -2.55 24.29
CA PHE A 53 -5.29 -1.68 25.23
C PHE A 53 -3.92 -1.24 24.70
N VAL A 54 -3.17 -2.12 24.04
CA VAL A 54 -1.90 -1.74 23.39
C VAL A 54 -2.12 -0.66 22.33
N THR A 55 -3.13 -0.84 21.46
CA THR A 55 -3.43 0.14 20.41
C THR A 55 -4.02 1.44 20.96
N PHE A 56 -4.73 1.38 22.08
CA PHE A 56 -5.22 2.55 22.80
C PHE A 56 -4.05 3.36 23.36
N SER A 57 -3.09 2.72 24.04
CA SER A 57 -1.88 3.38 24.53
C SER A 57 -1.05 3.97 23.38
N LEU A 58 -0.92 3.26 22.27
CA LEU A 58 -0.23 3.76 21.08
C LEU A 58 -0.95 4.98 20.48
N SER A 59 -2.29 4.96 20.44
CA SER A 59 -3.08 6.11 19.99
C SER A 59 -2.87 7.32 20.89
N PHE A 60 -2.78 7.12 22.21
CA PHE A 60 -2.48 8.19 23.17
C PHE A 60 -1.09 8.80 22.94
N ILE A 61 -0.07 7.98 22.68
CA ILE A 61 1.28 8.45 22.33
C ILE A 61 1.23 9.30 21.04
N ILE A 62 0.49 8.86 20.03
CA ILE A 62 0.34 9.62 18.78
C ILE A 62 -0.35 10.96 19.01
N ILE A 63 -1.35 11.03 19.89
CA ILE A 63 -2.00 12.29 20.26
C ILE A 63 -0.99 13.24 20.92
N ILE A 64 -0.15 12.74 21.85
CA ILE A 64 0.88 13.56 22.49
C ILE A 64 1.89 14.09 21.47
N ILE A 65 2.38 13.23 20.57
CA ILE A 65 3.29 13.65 19.50
C ILE A 65 2.61 14.72 18.62
N THR A 66 1.35 14.51 18.25
CA THR A 66 0.58 15.46 17.44
C THR A 66 0.42 16.82 18.13
N LEU A 67 0.21 16.84 19.45
CA LEU A 67 0.14 18.08 20.24
C LEU A 67 1.45 18.85 20.20
N ILE A 68 2.59 18.16 20.26
CA ILE A 68 3.92 18.77 20.14
C ILE A 68 4.11 19.31 18.71
N GLN A 69 3.79 18.50 17.70
CA GLN A 69 3.93 18.85 16.27
C GLN A 69 3.08 20.06 15.87
N LYS A 70 1.93 20.24 16.52
CA LYS A 70 1.04 21.40 16.32
C LYS A 70 1.74 22.74 16.58
N THR A 71 2.73 22.78 17.46
CA THR A 71 3.36 24.05 17.90
C THR A 71 4.19 24.73 16.81
N TYR A 72 4.68 23.98 15.83
CA TYR A 72 5.53 24.50 14.75
C TYR A 72 5.01 24.17 13.34
N THR A 73 3.95 23.37 13.22
CA THR A 73 3.35 23.02 11.92
C THR A 73 2.44 24.15 11.41
N PRO A 74 2.63 24.65 10.17
CA PRO A 74 1.82 25.73 9.62
C PRO A 74 0.36 25.34 9.31
N TYR A 75 0.03 24.04 9.30
CA TYR A 75 -1.30 23.52 8.97
C TYR A 75 -1.85 22.59 10.08
N PRO A 76 -2.20 23.13 11.26
CA PRO A 76 -2.64 22.33 12.40
C PRO A 76 -3.94 21.57 12.15
N ASP A 77 -4.86 22.10 11.34
CA ASP A 77 -6.15 21.43 11.07
C ASP A 77 -5.98 20.17 10.23
N LEU A 78 -5.08 20.21 9.23
CA LEU A 78 -4.74 19.03 8.44
C LEU A 78 -4.07 17.98 9.31
N LEU A 79 -3.13 18.41 10.15
CA LEU A 79 -2.45 17.54 11.11
C LEU A 79 -3.46 16.75 11.97
N TRP A 80 -4.45 17.44 12.55
CA TRP A 80 -5.48 16.78 13.37
C TRP A 80 -6.39 15.86 12.56
N SER A 81 -6.80 16.26 11.35
CA SER A 81 -7.67 15.44 10.50
C SER A 81 -7.03 14.10 10.15
N TYR A 82 -5.77 14.13 9.75
CA TYR A 82 -5.01 12.93 9.38
C TYR A 82 -4.64 12.08 10.59
N THR A 83 -4.27 12.70 11.73
CA THR A 83 -4.07 11.97 12.99
C THR A 83 -5.35 11.26 13.44
N ALA A 84 -6.50 11.93 13.41
CA ALA A 84 -7.78 11.34 13.79
C ALA A 84 -8.14 10.15 12.88
N ARG A 85 -7.91 10.27 11.58
CA ARG A 85 -8.12 9.19 10.59
C ARG A 85 -7.22 7.99 10.87
N LEU A 86 -5.94 8.22 11.16
CA LEU A 86 -4.98 7.18 11.55
C LEU A 86 -5.47 6.43 12.79
N ILE A 87 -5.85 7.14 13.85
CA ILE A 87 -6.28 6.54 15.12
C ILE A 87 -7.55 5.72 14.90
N TYR A 88 -8.51 6.28 14.17
CA TYR A 88 -9.74 5.60 13.79
C TYR A 88 -9.46 4.26 13.08
N TRP A 89 -8.57 4.25 12.09
CA TRP A 89 -8.21 3.02 11.40
C TRP A 89 -7.46 2.03 12.30
N ILE A 90 -6.48 2.46 13.09
CA ILE A 90 -5.78 1.57 14.03
C ILE A 90 -6.77 0.84 14.94
N MET A 91 -7.73 1.57 15.49
CA MET A 91 -8.73 1.01 16.40
C MET A 91 -9.66 0.02 15.68
N LEU A 92 -10.15 0.37 14.50
CA LEU A 92 -11.01 -0.53 13.71
C LEU A 92 -10.30 -1.80 13.26
N PHE A 93 -9.08 -1.70 12.73
CA PHE A 93 -8.36 -2.86 12.23
C PHE A 93 -7.90 -3.79 13.35
N THR A 94 -7.62 -3.24 14.54
CA THR A 94 -7.37 -4.04 15.74
C THR A 94 -8.55 -4.96 16.07
N MET A 95 -9.77 -4.45 15.93
CA MET A 95 -11.00 -5.22 16.16
C MET A 95 -11.20 -6.36 15.15
N LEU A 96 -10.60 -6.28 13.96
CA LEU A 96 -10.71 -7.35 12.95
C LEU A 96 -9.82 -8.58 13.23
N VAL A 97 -8.80 -8.45 14.07
CA VAL A 97 -7.79 -9.50 14.29
C VAL A 97 -8.40 -10.86 14.71
N PRO A 98 -9.32 -10.95 15.68
CA PRO A 98 -9.92 -12.23 16.09
C PRO A 98 -10.68 -12.91 14.94
N PHE A 99 -11.39 -12.13 14.13
CA PHE A 99 -12.15 -12.63 12.99
C PHE A 99 -11.21 -13.24 11.94
N ILE A 100 -10.20 -12.50 11.49
CA ILE A 100 -9.27 -12.94 10.45
C ILE A 100 -8.45 -14.16 10.90
N LYS A 101 -8.05 -14.22 12.18
CA LYS A 101 -7.36 -15.40 12.74
C LYS A 101 -8.19 -16.67 12.63
N LYS A 102 -9.50 -16.59 12.84
CA LYS A 102 -10.42 -17.75 12.73
C LYS A 102 -10.66 -18.23 11.30
N ILE A 103 -10.41 -17.42 10.28
CA ILE A 103 -10.67 -17.82 8.89
C ILE A 103 -9.64 -18.88 8.44
N PRO A 104 -10.07 -20.06 7.94
CA PRO A 104 -9.16 -21.06 7.39
C PRO A 104 -8.29 -20.50 6.24
N PRO A 105 -7.00 -20.87 6.13
CA PRO A 105 -6.12 -20.44 5.03
C PRO A 105 -6.71 -20.68 3.63
N LYS A 106 -7.39 -21.82 3.43
CA LYS A 106 -8.06 -22.15 2.15
C LYS A 106 -9.08 -21.08 1.73
N ILE A 107 -9.82 -20.51 2.69
CA ILE A 107 -10.79 -19.43 2.43
C ILE A 107 -10.06 -18.13 2.09
N LEU A 108 -9.04 -17.74 2.87
CA LEU A 108 -8.23 -16.55 2.61
C LEU A 108 -7.65 -16.58 1.19
N ILE A 109 -7.01 -17.70 0.81
CA ILE A 109 -6.46 -17.91 -0.53
C ILE A 109 -7.54 -17.74 -1.60
N LYS A 110 -8.70 -18.39 -1.44
CA LYS A 110 -9.80 -18.31 -2.42
C LYS A 110 -10.30 -16.89 -2.61
N VAL A 111 -10.51 -16.15 -1.53
CA VAL A 111 -11.06 -14.78 -1.59
C VAL A 111 -10.01 -13.81 -2.15
N ILE A 112 -8.74 -13.90 -1.72
CA ILE A 112 -7.66 -13.07 -2.26
C ILE A 112 -7.47 -13.32 -3.76
N LYS A 113 -7.44 -14.59 -4.20
CA LYS A 113 -7.37 -14.92 -5.64
C LYS A 113 -8.52 -14.30 -6.43
N LYS A 114 -9.75 -14.43 -5.92
CA LYS A 114 -10.93 -13.86 -6.56
C LYS A 114 -10.86 -12.32 -6.62
N TRP A 115 -10.39 -11.67 -5.56
CA TRP A 115 -10.24 -10.23 -5.53
C TRP A 115 -9.15 -9.72 -6.49
N ILE A 116 -7.99 -10.39 -6.56
CA ILE A 116 -6.93 -10.06 -7.54
C ILE A 116 -7.51 -10.02 -8.96
N VAL A 117 -8.28 -11.04 -9.35
CA VAL A 117 -8.91 -11.08 -10.69
C VAL A 117 -9.87 -9.92 -10.91
N ILE A 118 -10.76 -9.65 -9.95
CA ILE A 118 -11.73 -8.55 -10.05
C ILE A 118 -11.00 -7.21 -10.15
N TYR A 119 -10.02 -6.99 -9.29
CA TYR A 119 -9.25 -5.74 -9.20
C TYR A 119 -8.41 -5.51 -10.48
N SER A 120 -7.79 -6.56 -11.02
CA SER A 120 -7.13 -6.52 -12.34
C SER A 120 -8.09 -6.23 -13.48
N ALA A 121 -9.33 -6.76 -13.44
CA ALA A 121 -10.31 -6.52 -14.50
C ALA A 121 -10.66 -5.03 -14.65
N PHE A 122 -10.83 -4.30 -13.54
CA PHE A 122 -11.07 -2.86 -13.60
C PHE A 122 -9.92 -2.10 -14.27
N LEU A 123 -8.68 -2.49 -14.00
CA LEU A 123 -7.52 -1.90 -14.65
C LEU A 123 -7.46 -2.26 -16.14
N PHE A 124 -7.68 -3.52 -16.49
CA PHE A 124 -7.67 -3.95 -17.91
C PHE A 124 -8.78 -3.26 -18.71
N ILE A 125 -9.98 -3.08 -18.15
CA ILE A 125 -11.05 -2.32 -18.79
C ILE A 125 -10.57 -0.91 -19.11
N GLN A 126 -9.95 -0.22 -18.14
CA GLN A 126 -9.44 1.13 -18.34
C GLN A 126 -8.33 1.19 -19.40
N PHE A 127 -7.38 0.25 -19.35
CA PHE A 127 -6.29 0.16 -20.31
C PHE A 127 -6.79 -0.12 -21.74
N ILE A 128 -7.64 -1.13 -21.90
CA ILE A 128 -8.18 -1.56 -23.19
C ILE A 128 -9.09 -0.48 -23.79
N ALA A 129 -9.97 0.13 -22.97
CA ALA A 129 -10.87 1.20 -23.42
C ALA A 129 -10.09 2.35 -24.07
N PHE A 130 -8.97 2.75 -23.49
CA PHE A 130 -8.17 3.85 -24.02
C PHE A 130 -7.32 3.44 -25.23
N TYR A 131 -6.55 2.36 -25.13
CA TYR A 131 -5.59 2.00 -26.18
C TYR A 131 -6.24 1.36 -27.42
N LEU A 132 -7.43 0.75 -27.32
CA LEU A 132 -8.14 0.17 -28.47
C LEU A 132 -9.31 1.03 -28.96
N PHE A 133 -10.00 1.72 -28.06
CA PHE A 133 -11.23 2.46 -28.40
C PHE A 133 -11.12 3.96 -28.21
N HIS A 134 -9.98 4.48 -27.73
CA HIS A 134 -9.77 5.89 -27.42
C HIS A 134 -10.77 6.47 -26.40
N ILE A 135 -11.29 5.62 -25.51
CA ILE A 135 -12.23 6.01 -24.45
C ILE A 135 -11.47 6.10 -23.12
N THR A 136 -11.49 7.28 -22.49
CA THR A 136 -10.96 7.47 -21.14
C THR A 136 -12.00 7.02 -20.10
N VAL A 137 -11.66 5.98 -19.34
CA VAL A 137 -12.47 5.52 -18.20
C VAL A 137 -11.84 6.03 -16.91
N ASP A 138 -12.50 6.97 -16.23
CA ASP A 138 -12.14 7.41 -14.89
C ASP A 138 -13.24 6.99 -13.90
N TYR A 139 -12.97 5.95 -13.12
CA TYR A 139 -13.92 5.43 -12.15
C TYR A 139 -14.27 6.43 -11.06
N SER A 140 -13.38 7.38 -10.76
CA SER A 140 -13.66 8.43 -9.79
C SER A 140 -14.73 9.39 -10.31
N LEU A 141 -14.60 9.85 -11.56
CA LEU A 141 -15.61 10.71 -12.19
C LEU A 141 -16.97 10.01 -12.31
N ILE A 142 -16.97 8.71 -12.65
CA ILE A 142 -18.21 7.91 -12.77
C ILE A 142 -19.02 7.89 -11.45
N ILE A 143 -18.33 7.91 -10.30
CA ILE A 143 -18.98 7.91 -8.97
C ILE A 143 -19.14 9.33 -8.39
N GLY A 144 -18.96 10.38 -9.21
CA GLY A 144 -19.10 11.78 -8.80
C GLY A 144 -17.92 12.33 -7.99
N GLY A 145 -16.73 11.75 -8.15
CA GLY A 145 -15.48 12.22 -7.55
C GLY A 145 -14.71 13.21 -8.43
N GLN A 146 -13.45 13.44 -8.05
CA GLN A 146 -12.50 14.27 -8.80
C GLN A 146 -11.71 13.42 -9.81
N GLU A 147 -11.00 14.08 -10.73
CA GLU A 147 -10.15 13.42 -11.72
C GLU A 147 -9.03 12.61 -11.04
N SER A 148 -8.85 11.38 -11.49
CA SER A 148 -7.73 10.53 -11.12
C SER A 148 -6.48 10.91 -11.92
N ARG A 149 -5.28 10.68 -11.37
CA ARG A 149 -4.01 10.98 -12.04
C ARG A 149 -3.62 9.88 -13.04
N ILE A 150 -4.48 9.70 -14.06
CA ILE A 150 -4.40 8.61 -15.04
C ILE A 150 -3.88 9.05 -16.41
N LEU A 151 -3.92 10.34 -16.72
CA LEU A 151 -3.39 10.90 -17.96
C LEU A 151 -2.14 11.74 -17.67
N ASN A 152 -1.09 11.55 -18.47
CA ASN A 152 0.09 12.42 -18.47
C ASN A 152 0.63 12.61 -19.89
N GLU A 153 1.73 13.35 -20.03
CA GLU A 153 2.40 13.62 -21.32
C GLU A 153 2.86 12.36 -22.08
N VAL A 154 2.85 11.19 -21.42
CA VAL A 154 3.27 9.91 -22.01
C VAL A 154 2.07 9.04 -22.40
N GLY A 155 0.84 9.46 -22.09
CA GLY A 155 -0.41 8.76 -22.43
C GLY A 155 -1.23 8.33 -21.20
N LEU A 156 -2.13 7.37 -21.38
CA LEU A 156 -2.90 6.81 -20.27
C LEU A 156 -2.03 5.84 -19.46
N ARG A 157 -1.90 6.16 -18.18
CA ARG A 157 -1.39 5.28 -17.12
C ARG A 157 -2.58 4.77 -16.32
N ALA A 158 -3.02 3.55 -16.64
CA ALA A 158 -4.18 2.96 -15.96
C ALA A 158 -3.91 2.78 -14.46
N SER A 159 -4.90 3.06 -13.63
CA SER A 159 -4.84 2.96 -12.16
C SER A 159 -5.97 2.11 -11.57
N GLY A 160 -6.90 1.60 -12.40
CA GLY A 160 -8.05 0.83 -11.92
C GLY A 160 -8.84 1.60 -10.88
N LEU A 161 -9.12 0.96 -9.74
CA LEU A 161 -9.92 1.55 -8.64
C LEU A 161 -9.08 2.41 -7.66
N THR A 162 -8.00 3.05 -8.14
CA THR A 162 -7.17 3.95 -7.32
C THR A 162 -6.92 5.29 -8.01
N ALA A 163 -6.61 6.30 -7.21
CA ALA A 163 -6.30 7.65 -7.65
C ALA A 163 -5.04 7.72 -8.52
N GLU A 164 -4.08 6.80 -8.32
CA GLU A 164 -2.81 6.81 -9.03
C GLU A 164 -2.29 5.42 -9.43
N PRO A 165 -1.60 5.29 -10.58
CA PRO A 165 -1.00 4.03 -11.04
C PRO A 165 0.00 3.41 -10.04
N SER A 166 0.68 4.26 -9.27
CA SER A 166 1.67 3.84 -8.27
C SER A 166 1.01 3.21 -7.04
N ILE A 167 -0.18 3.67 -6.65
CA ILE A 167 -0.97 3.15 -5.52
C ILE A 167 -1.52 1.78 -5.89
N TYR A 168 -2.13 1.66 -7.09
CA TYR A 168 -2.57 0.37 -7.61
C TYR A 168 -1.45 -0.68 -7.56
N SER A 169 -0.26 -0.31 -8.02
CA SER A 169 0.92 -1.19 -8.03
C SER A 169 1.29 -1.67 -6.62
N GLY A 170 1.30 -0.77 -5.63
CA GLY A 170 1.58 -1.10 -4.24
C GLY A 170 0.54 -2.01 -3.58
N ILE A 171 -0.74 -1.78 -3.86
CA ILE A 171 -1.84 -2.62 -3.36
C ILE A 171 -1.76 -4.01 -4.00
N MET A 172 -1.65 -4.08 -5.33
CA MET A 172 -1.62 -5.35 -6.06
C MET A 172 -0.40 -6.19 -5.67
N ILE A 173 0.81 -5.62 -5.61
CA ILE A 173 2.01 -6.38 -5.24
C ILE A 173 1.87 -6.99 -3.84
N SER A 174 1.21 -6.28 -2.93
CA SER A 174 1.02 -6.74 -1.56
C SER A 174 -0.04 -7.82 -1.44
N LEU A 175 -1.11 -7.77 -2.26
CA LEU A 175 -2.03 -8.91 -2.42
C LEU A 175 -1.32 -10.14 -2.97
N LEU A 176 -0.44 -9.97 -3.95
CA LEU A 176 0.38 -11.07 -4.51
C LEU A 176 1.33 -11.65 -3.46
N ILE A 177 1.96 -10.80 -2.65
CA ILE A 177 2.80 -11.22 -1.53
C ILE A 177 1.98 -12.02 -0.51
N LEU A 178 0.81 -11.54 -0.09
CA LEU A 178 -0.07 -12.30 0.84
C LEU A 178 -0.46 -13.66 0.26
N LEU A 179 -0.76 -13.73 -1.04
CA LEU A 179 -1.06 -14.99 -1.73
C LEU A 179 0.16 -15.92 -1.68
N TYR A 180 1.34 -15.42 -2.05
CA TYR A 180 2.58 -16.19 -2.07
C TYR A 180 3.01 -16.69 -0.68
N LEU A 181 2.83 -15.87 0.37
CA LEU A 181 3.11 -16.28 1.75
C LEU A 181 2.33 -17.55 2.12
N MET A 182 1.10 -17.70 1.62
CA MET A 182 0.22 -18.84 1.90
C MET A 182 0.40 -20.02 0.94
N THR A 183 0.65 -19.78 -0.36
CA THR A 183 0.78 -20.84 -1.38
C THR A 183 2.20 -21.34 -1.56
N GLY A 184 3.20 -20.47 -1.38
CA GLY A 184 4.61 -20.78 -1.62
C GLY A 184 5.00 -20.91 -3.09
N GLU A 185 4.11 -20.53 -4.00
CA GLU A 185 4.31 -20.66 -5.45
C GLU A 185 3.55 -19.57 -6.22
N ASN A 186 4.10 -19.19 -7.37
CA ASN A 186 3.45 -18.32 -8.34
C ASN A 186 2.50 -19.16 -9.20
N ASN A 187 1.25 -18.71 -9.34
CA ASN A 187 0.25 -19.37 -10.19
C ASN A 187 -0.31 -18.38 -11.22
N ILE A 188 -1.22 -18.83 -12.08
CA ILE A 188 -1.81 -18.00 -13.13
C ILE A 188 -2.43 -16.69 -12.60
N ILE A 189 -3.03 -16.71 -11.40
CA ILE A 189 -3.59 -15.51 -10.77
C ILE A 189 -2.48 -14.52 -10.38
N THR A 190 -1.32 -15.02 -9.96
CA THR A 190 -0.15 -14.18 -9.72
C THR A 190 0.27 -13.46 -10.99
N TYR A 191 0.36 -14.17 -12.11
CA TYR A 191 0.75 -13.57 -13.39
C TYR A 191 -0.28 -12.58 -13.91
N ILE A 192 -1.59 -12.84 -13.76
CA ILE A 192 -2.65 -11.85 -14.05
C ILE A 192 -2.42 -10.55 -13.27
N GLY A 193 -2.13 -10.66 -11.97
CA GLY A 193 -1.82 -9.52 -11.12
C GLY A 193 -0.57 -8.77 -11.60
N LEU A 194 0.54 -9.47 -11.87
CA LEU A 194 1.78 -8.86 -12.35
C LEU A 194 1.60 -8.16 -13.70
N THR A 195 0.91 -8.79 -14.65
CA THR A 195 0.58 -8.17 -15.94
C THR A 195 -0.25 -6.90 -15.74
N SER A 196 -1.23 -6.91 -14.83
CA SER A 196 -2.02 -5.71 -14.53
C SER A 196 -1.15 -4.57 -13.95
N ILE A 197 -0.12 -4.89 -13.17
CA ILE A 197 0.85 -3.89 -12.69
C ILE A 197 1.65 -3.31 -13.87
N LEU A 198 2.11 -4.13 -14.82
CA LEU A 198 2.84 -3.63 -15.99
C LEU A 198 1.98 -2.70 -16.86
N CYS A 199 0.68 -2.99 -17.01
CA CYS A 199 -0.27 -2.12 -17.71
C CYS A 199 -0.48 -0.74 -17.05
N THR A 200 -0.03 -0.54 -15.80
CA THR A 200 -0.05 0.79 -15.16
C THR A 200 0.97 1.75 -15.79
N LEU A 201 1.98 1.21 -16.50
CA LEU A 201 3.15 1.95 -16.98
C LEU A 201 3.79 2.80 -15.87
N SER A 202 3.79 2.31 -14.63
CA SER A 202 4.42 2.96 -13.50
C SER A 202 5.86 2.46 -13.37
N THR A 203 6.86 3.36 -13.35
CA THR A 203 8.28 3.02 -13.14
C THR A 203 8.48 2.20 -11.87
N LEU A 204 7.83 2.62 -10.79
CA LEU A 204 7.79 1.87 -9.53
C LEU A 204 7.12 0.50 -9.69
N GLY A 205 6.02 0.42 -10.43
CA GLY A 205 5.32 -0.84 -10.68
C GLY A 205 6.20 -1.86 -11.40
N ILE A 206 6.92 -1.43 -12.44
CA ILE A 206 7.88 -2.26 -13.18
C ILE A 206 8.97 -2.78 -12.22
N PHE A 207 9.55 -1.88 -11.42
CA PHE A 207 10.57 -2.24 -10.43
C PHE A 207 10.06 -3.27 -9.41
N LEU A 208 8.85 -3.08 -8.88
CA LEU A 208 8.21 -4.00 -7.94
C LEU A 208 7.98 -5.39 -8.56
N VAL A 209 7.56 -5.46 -9.83
CA VAL A 209 7.36 -6.72 -10.57
C VAL A 209 8.69 -7.47 -10.74
N ILE A 210 9.75 -6.77 -11.18
CA ILE A 210 11.09 -7.35 -11.36
C ILE A 210 11.60 -7.90 -10.02
N LEU A 211 11.54 -7.11 -8.94
CA LEU A 211 11.99 -7.55 -7.62
C LEU A 211 11.17 -8.73 -7.08
N TYR A 212 9.85 -8.71 -7.23
CA TYR A 212 8.99 -9.81 -6.80
C TYR A 212 9.35 -11.11 -7.53
N LEU A 213 9.52 -11.06 -8.84
CA LEU A 213 9.91 -12.22 -9.64
C LEU A 213 11.33 -12.68 -9.31
N ALA A 214 12.25 -11.75 -9.06
CA ALA A 214 13.61 -12.07 -8.62
C ALA A 214 13.57 -12.85 -7.29
N ILE A 215 12.85 -12.35 -6.29
CA ILE A 215 12.75 -12.99 -4.97
C ILE A 215 12.08 -14.37 -5.08
N THR A 216 10.95 -14.48 -5.79
CA THR A 216 10.17 -15.74 -5.84
C THR A 216 10.79 -16.82 -6.75
N ASN A 217 11.49 -16.43 -7.81
CA ASN A 217 12.05 -17.40 -8.77
C ASN A 217 13.54 -17.68 -8.57
N LEU A 218 14.34 -16.71 -8.13
CA LEU A 218 15.79 -16.86 -8.02
C LEU A 218 16.26 -17.38 -6.65
N TYR A 219 15.41 -17.34 -5.61
CA TYR A 219 15.81 -17.79 -4.27
C TYR A 219 16.24 -19.28 -4.25
N ARG A 220 15.64 -20.11 -5.10
CA ARG A 220 16.12 -21.48 -5.37
C ARG A 220 16.82 -21.46 -6.72
N LEU A 221 18.12 -21.15 -6.73
CA LEU A 221 19.02 -20.97 -7.89
C LEU A 221 19.03 -22.17 -8.85
N LYS A 222 17.91 -22.45 -9.51
CA LYS A 222 17.80 -23.42 -10.58
C LYS A 222 18.11 -22.68 -11.89
N PRO A 223 19.07 -23.17 -12.71
CA PRO A 223 19.44 -22.50 -13.95
C PRO A 223 18.25 -22.17 -14.86
N SER A 224 17.27 -23.07 -14.95
CA SER A 224 16.04 -22.85 -15.73
C SER A 224 15.22 -21.64 -15.25
N LYS A 225 15.17 -21.40 -13.93
CA LYS A 225 14.47 -20.24 -13.36
C LYS A 225 15.25 -18.94 -13.58
N ILE A 226 16.58 -19.02 -13.54
CA ILE A 226 17.46 -17.88 -13.82
C ILE A 226 17.30 -17.44 -15.28
N ILE A 227 17.37 -18.38 -16.22
CA ILE A 227 17.18 -18.11 -17.65
C ILE A 227 15.80 -17.51 -17.91
N PHE A 228 14.74 -18.10 -17.34
CA PHE A 228 13.39 -17.58 -17.47
C PHE A 228 13.23 -16.16 -16.91
N PHE A 229 13.85 -15.87 -15.76
CA PHE A 229 13.81 -14.53 -15.17
C PHE A 229 14.56 -13.50 -16.02
N ILE A 230 15.75 -13.84 -16.52
CA ILE A 230 16.55 -12.94 -17.37
C ILE A 230 15.80 -12.67 -18.68
N SER A 231 15.26 -13.71 -19.34
CA SER A 231 14.50 -13.52 -20.58
C SER A 231 13.27 -12.66 -20.37
N LEU A 232 12.49 -12.92 -19.30
CA LEU A 232 11.31 -12.11 -18.98
C LEU A 232 11.68 -10.65 -18.65
N SER A 233 12.77 -10.42 -17.91
CA SER A 233 13.23 -9.07 -17.59
C SER A 233 13.66 -8.30 -18.83
N ILE A 234 14.40 -8.95 -19.74
CA ILE A 234 14.79 -8.36 -21.03
C ILE A 234 13.54 -8.01 -21.85
N ILE A 235 12.56 -8.91 -21.93
CA ILE A 235 11.30 -8.65 -22.64
C ILE A 235 10.56 -7.45 -22.05
N ILE A 236 10.44 -7.38 -20.70
CA ILE A 236 9.79 -6.25 -20.02
C ILE A 236 10.51 -4.93 -20.34
N VAL A 237 11.84 -4.90 -20.23
CA VAL A 237 12.63 -3.69 -20.52
C VAL A 237 12.50 -3.29 -21.98
N PHE A 238 12.55 -4.26 -22.90
CA PHE A 238 12.42 -4.00 -24.33
C PHE A 238 11.05 -3.43 -24.70
N VAL A 239 9.96 -4.04 -24.21
CA VAL A 239 8.58 -3.58 -24.47
C VAL A 239 8.33 -2.18 -23.89
N LEU A 240 9.01 -1.83 -22.80
CA LEU A 240 8.81 -0.56 -22.09
C LEU A 240 9.92 0.46 -22.36
N TRP A 241 10.82 0.18 -23.31
CA TRP A 241 12.03 0.97 -23.53
C TRP A 241 11.73 2.45 -23.84
N ASP A 242 10.83 2.72 -24.78
CA ASP A 242 10.46 4.08 -25.18
C ASP A 242 9.84 4.86 -24.01
N PHE A 243 9.08 4.19 -23.16
CA PHE A 243 8.51 4.77 -21.95
C PHE A 243 9.59 5.11 -20.93
N ILE A 244 10.56 4.20 -20.73
CA ILE A 244 11.68 4.39 -19.81
C ILE A 244 12.54 5.57 -20.26
N LEU A 245 12.89 5.65 -21.56
CA LEU A 245 13.69 6.74 -22.12
C LEU A 245 13.02 8.10 -21.91
N LYS A 246 11.74 8.25 -22.28
CA LYS A 246 10.98 9.50 -22.06
C LYS A 246 10.97 9.94 -20.60
N ARG A 247 10.89 8.99 -19.66
CA ARG A 247 10.92 9.29 -18.22
C ARG A 247 12.30 9.74 -17.75
N VAL A 248 13.37 9.14 -18.26
CA VAL A 248 14.75 9.56 -17.96
C VAL A 248 15.01 10.97 -18.51
N GLU A 249 14.57 11.26 -19.73
CA GLU A 249 14.69 12.59 -20.33
C GLU A 249 13.95 13.66 -19.51
N LEU A 250 12.70 13.41 -19.11
CA LEU A 250 11.92 14.31 -18.24
C LEU A 250 12.61 14.54 -16.89
N PHE A 251 13.23 13.51 -16.31
CA PHE A 251 13.98 13.63 -15.07
C PHE A 251 15.21 14.52 -15.24
N LEU A 252 16.01 14.30 -16.30
CA LEU A 252 17.21 15.09 -16.58
C LEU A 252 16.89 16.55 -16.92
N GLN A 253 15.74 16.82 -17.54
CA GLN A 253 15.26 18.17 -17.85
C GLN A 253 14.65 18.90 -16.64
N GLY A 254 14.56 18.26 -15.47
CA GLY A 254 13.92 18.82 -14.29
C GLY A 254 12.38 18.84 -14.33
N GLY A 255 11.78 18.26 -15.36
CA GLY A 255 10.33 18.15 -15.53
C GLY A 255 9.67 17.03 -14.70
N ASP A 256 10.44 16.16 -14.05
CA ASP A 256 9.90 15.11 -13.18
C ASP A 256 9.57 15.65 -11.78
N VAL A 257 8.45 16.38 -11.73
CA VAL A 257 7.89 17.00 -10.53
C VAL A 257 7.84 16.03 -9.34
N SER A 258 7.53 14.75 -9.56
CA SER A 258 7.40 13.77 -8.47
C SER A 258 8.72 13.48 -7.75
N ASN A 259 9.83 13.33 -8.48
CA ASN A 259 11.13 13.03 -7.88
C ASN A 259 11.81 14.27 -7.31
N ASN A 260 11.67 15.41 -7.99
CA ASN A 260 12.24 16.67 -7.53
C ASN A 260 11.64 17.13 -6.20
N ILE A 261 10.33 16.95 -6.02
CA ILE A 261 9.67 17.27 -4.75
C ILE A 261 10.18 16.36 -3.60
N LYS A 262 10.49 15.09 -3.85
CA LYS A 262 11.04 14.19 -2.81
C LYS A 262 12.41 14.66 -2.30
N ILE A 263 13.25 15.17 -3.20
CA ILE A 263 14.55 15.74 -2.83
C ILE A 263 14.34 16.99 -1.97
N MET A 264 13.39 17.87 -2.33
CA MET A 264 13.05 19.05 -1.52
C MET A 264 12.56 18.70 -0.11
N VAL A 265 11.77 17.63 0.04
CA VAL A 265 11.32 17.14 1.35
C VAL A 265 12.51 16.76 2.23
N ILE A 266 13.47 16.01 1.67
CA ILE A 266 14.66 15.56 2.39
C ILE A 266 15.52 16.78 2.75
N ASP A 267 15.77 17.68 1.80
CA ASP A 267 16.58 18.87 2.03
C ASP A 267 15.98 19.74 3.16
N ASN A 268 14.68 20.02 3.13
CA ASN A 268 14.01 20.77 4.19
C ASN A 268 13.96 20.02 5.53
N LEU A 269 13.95 18.68 5.53
CA LEU A 269 14.05 17.89 6.76
C LEU A 269 15.41 18.06 7.45
N PHE A 270 16.50 18.16 6.68
CA PHE A 270 17.86 18.30 7.23
C PHE A 270 18.23 19.76 7.53
N ASN A 271 17.65 20.72 6.83
CA ASN A 271 17.95 22.14 7.01
C ASN A 271 17.08 22.84 8.06
N ASN A 272 16.07 22.18 8.61
CA ASN A 272 15.19 22.73 9.66
C ASN A 272 15.29 21.89 10.94
N GLU A 273 15.81 22.47 12.02
CA GLU A 273 16.06 21.80 13.30
C GLU A 273 14.79 21.18 13.91
N SER A 274 13.66 21.88 13.85
CA SER A 274 12.38 21.38 14.39
C SER A 274 11.88 20.17 13.61
N LEU A 275 11.98 20.22 12.28
CA LEU A 275 11.59 19.11 11.40
C LEU A 275 12.55 17.93 11.54
N PHE A 276 13.85 18.18 11.66
CA PHE A 276 14.84 17.13 11.88
C PHE A 276 14.54 16.32 13.15
N LEU A 277 14.23 17.00 14.26
CA LEU A 277 14.00 16.36 15.56
C LEU A 277 12.62 15.73 15.68
N LEU A 278 11.57 16.41 15.24
CA LEU A 278 10.17 16.09 15.56
C LEU A 278 9.32 15.70 14.34
N GLY A 279 9.86 15.88 13.13
CA GLY A 279 9.22 15.53 11.86
C GLY A 279 8.17 16.54 11.42
N TYR A 280 7.60 16.29 10.24
CA TYR A 280 6.46 17.06 9.71
C TYR A 280 5.14 16.69 10.37
N GLY A 281 5.07 15.55 11.04
CA GLY A 281 3.81 14.97 11.49
C GLY A 281 2.96 14.44 10.33
N LEU A 282 1.71 14.11 10.67
CA LEU A 282 0.71 13.62 9.73
C LEU A 282 0.00 14.79 9.04
N VAL A 283 0.71 15.58 8.24
CA VAL A 283 0.14 16.65 7.42
C VAL A 283 -0.06 16.17 5.98
N GLY A 284 -1.31 15.93 5.59
CA GLY A 284 -1.63 15.61 4.20
C GLY A 284 -1.77 16.80 3.27
N TYR A 285 -2.16 16.50 2.03
CA TYR A 285 -2.33 17.51 0.99
C TYR A 285 -3.50 18.45 1.29
N SER A 286 -3.32 19.72 0.95
CA SER A 286 -4.34 20.75 0.85
C SER A 286 -3.96 21.71 -0.27
N ASP A 287 -4.94 22.24 -0.98
CA ASP A 287 -4.70 23.22 -2.06
C ASP A 287 -4.01 24.50 -1.58
N LYS A 288 -4.05 24.76 -0.25
CA LYS A 288 -3.38 25.89 0.40
C LYS A 288 -1.99 25.54 0.95
N ALA A 289 -1.57 24.28 0.83
CA ALA A 289 -0.28 23.79 1.32
C ALA A 289 0.73 23.69 0.16
N PRO A 290 2.03 23.93 0.42
CA PRO A 290 3.07 23.75 -0.57
C PRO A 290 3.04 22.37 -1.23
N PRO A 291 3.40 22.25 -2.52
CA PRO A 291 3.36 20.99 -3.26
C PRO A 291 4.15 19.84 -2.62
N TYR A 292 5.17 20.14 -1.79
CA TYR A 292 5.94 19.13 -1.08
C TYR A 292 5.14 18.33 -0.05
N TYR A 293 4.03 18.87 0.47
CA TYR A 293 3.11 18.10 1.32
C TYR A 293 2.43 16.95 0.57
N GLN A 294 2.35 17.01 -0.77
CA GLN A 294 1.88 15.87 -1.58
C GLN A 294 2.89 14.72 -1.62
N ALA A 295 4.19 15.02 -1.59
CA ALA A 295 5.25 14.02 -1.72
C ALA A 295 5.83 13.54 -0.39
N LEU A 296 5.50 14.19 0.74
CA LEU A 296 5.94 13.80 2.10
C LEU A 296 5.75 12.31 2.37
N TYR A 297 4.75 11.70 1.74
CA TYR A 297 4.39 10.31 1.99
C TYR A 297 4.67 9.36 0.83
N ASP A 298 5.31 9.88 -0.21
CA ASP A 298 5.58 9.13 -1.43
C ASP A 298 6.98 8.47 -1.41
N LEU A 299 7.58 8.43 -0.20
CA LEU A 299 8.79 7.68 0.15
C LEU A 299 8.44 6.27 0.64
N THR A 300 9.48 5.46 0.90
CA THR A 300 9.35 4.13 1.51
C THR A 300 8.84 4.23 2.95
N LEU A 301 8.39 3.12 3.56
CA LEU A 301 7.88 3.13 4.95
C LEU A 301 8.95 3.69 5.88
N PHE A 302 10.20 3.28 5.66
CA PHE A 302 11.36 3.71 6.44
C PHE A 302 11.62 5.22 6.28
N GLY A 303 11.54 5.75 5.06
CA GLY A 303 11.63 7.20 4.82
C GLY A 303 10.48 7.96 5.49
N ASN A 304 9.25 7.47 5.35
CA ASN A 304 8.07 8.08 5.94
C ASN A 304 8.12 8.10 7.47
N LEU A 305 8.69 7.08 8.13
CA LEU A 305 8.87 7.10 9.59
C LEU A 305 9.76 8.26 10.04
N CYS A 306 10.85 8.53 9.33
CA CYS A 306 11.71 9.68 9.59
C CYS A 306 11.03 11.01 9.27
N VAL A 307 10.30 11.09 8.17
CA VAL A 307 9.59 12.33 7.79
C VAL A 307 8.46 12.65 8.77
N ILE A 308 7.70 11.65 9.24
CA ILE A 308 6.56 11.85 10.13
C ILE A 308 7.00 12.15 11.56
N PHE A 309 7.96 11.40 12.11
CA PHE A 309 8.33 11.44 13.53
C PHE A 309 9.65 12.15 13.82
N GLY A 310 10.35 12.63 12.79
CA GLY A 310 11.71 13.15 12.89
C GLY A 310 12.75 12.04 12.72
N VAL A 311 13.98 12.42 12.39
CA VAL A 311 15.07 11.48 12.12
C VAL A 311 15.38 10.59 13.33
N PRO A 312 15.51 11.11 14.58
CA PRO A 312 15.87 10.26 15.72
C PRO A 312 14.81 9.18 16.02
N ILE A 313 13.55 9.57 16.14
CA ILE A 313 12.45 8.64 16.44
C ILE A 313 12.18 7.73 15.23
N GLY A 314 12.19 8.28 14.02
CA GLY A 314 11.95 7.52 12.79
C GLY A 314 13.00 6.44 12.53
N LEU A 315 14.28 6.69 12.85
CA LEU A 315 15.33 5.68 12.76
C LEU A 315 15.10 4.54 13.77
N ILE A 316 14.75 4.86 15.01
CA ILE A 316 14.41 3.85 16.03
C ILE A 316 13.23 2.99 15.55
N LEU A 317 12.16 3.61 15.06
CA LEU A 317 11.00 2.89 14.53
C LEU A 317 11.36 2.03 13.31
N THR A 318 12.20 2.54 12.41
CA THR A 318 12.71 1.80 11.25
C THR A 318 13.46 0.55 11.68
N ILE A 319 14.37 0.67 12.65
CA ILE A 319 15.13 -0.47 13.21
C ILE A 319 14.16 -1.47 13.85
N ILE A 320 13.17 -1.01 14.61
CA ILE A 320 12.16 -1.88 15.24
C ILE A 320 11.38 -2.67 14.18
N VAL A 321 10.89 -2.00 13.13
CA VAL A 321 10.15 -2.67 12.04
C VAL A 321 11.03 -3.68 11.32
N PHE A 322 12.29 -3.32 11.02
CA PHE A 322 13.22 -4.20 10.35
C PHE A 322 13.56 -5.43 11.21
N ALA A 323 13.89 -5.23 12.49
CA ALA A 323 14.15 -6.30 13.44
C ALA A 323 12.92 -7.20 13.63
N PHE A 324 11.71 -6.64 13.67
CA PHE A 324 10.47 -7.42 13.75
C PHE A 324 10.32 -8.37 12.56
N VAL A 325 10.58 -7.91 11.32
CA VAL A 325 10.52 -8.76 10.12
C VAL A 325 11.61 -9.84 10.15
N LEU A 326 12.84 -9.48 10.54
CA LEU A 326 13.94 -10.43 10.64
C LEU A 326 13.69 -11.53 11.68
N ASN A 327 13.02 -11.20 12.78
CA ASN A 327 12.70 -12.15 13.86
C ASN A 327 11.48 -13.04 13.58
N MET A 328 10.78 -12.85 12.47
CA MET A 328 9.67 -13.73 12.10
C MET A 328 10.15 -15.16 11.82
N LYS A 329 9.42 -16.16 12.33
CA LYS A 329 9.66 -17.60 12.09
C LYS A 329 9.14 -18.04 10.71
N ILE A 330 9.70 -17.47 9.65
CA ILE A 330 9.40 -17.78 8.24
C ILE A 330 10.69 -17.79 7.42
N CYS A 331 10.68 -18.40 6.24
CA CYS A 331 11.83 -18.45 5.34
C CYS A 331 12.26 -17.04 4.88
N PHE A 332 13.56 -16.86 4.62
CA PHE A 332 14.15 -15.58 4.22
C PHE A 332 13.46 -14.95 3.00
N GLU A 333 13.15 -15.75 1.98
CA GLU A 333 12.37 -15.34 0.81
C GLU A 333 11.08 -14.59 1.18
N LYS A 334 10.32 -15.16 2.13
CA LYS A 334 9.05 -14.57 2.60
C LYS A 334 9.29 -13.26 3.36
N LYS A 335 10.41 -13.14 4.08
CA LYS A 335 10.82 -11.89 4.75
C LYS A 335 11.14 -10.80 3.74
N MET A 336 11.89 -11.14 2.69
CA MET A 336 12.22 -10.20 1.61
C MET A 336 10.98 -9.70 0.88
N LEU A 337 9.99 -10.57 0.65
CA LEU A 337 8.70 -10.15 0.09
C LEU A 337 7.94 -9.19 1.02
N ILE A 338 7.96 -9.40 2.34
CA ILE A 338 7.34 -8.47 3.29
C ILE A 338 8.04 -7.11 3.21
N ILE A 339 9.38 -7.08 3.19
CA ILE A 339 10.14 -5.82 3.04
C ILE A 339 9.80 -5.13 1.71
N LEU A 340 9.64 -5.89 0.62
CA LEU A 340 9.23 -5.37 -0.68
C LEU A 340 7.90 -4.61 -0.62
N SER A 341 6.91 -5.11 0.13
CA SER A 341 5.61 -4.42 0.29
C SER A 341 5.76 -3.02 0.91
N PHE A 342 6.73 -2.84 1.80
CA PHE A 342 7.02 -1.59 2.49
C PHE A 342 7.77 -0.57 1.62
N LEU A 343 8.06 -0.86 0.35
CA LEU A 343 8.56 0.13 -0.60
C LEU A 343 7.47 1.08 -1.11
N LYS A 344 6.19 0.66 -1.16
CA LYS A 344 5.08 1.52 -1.60
C LYS A 344 3.85 1.53 -0.69
N ILE A 345 3.57 0.45 0.05
CA ILE A 345 2.60 0.55 1.16
C ILE A 345 3.33 1.15 2.36
N THR A 346 3.47 2.47 2.31
CA THR A 346 4.47 3.18 3.12
C THR A 346 3.82 4.13 4.10
N ILE A 347 2.49 4.30 4.03
CA ILE A 347 1.80 5.37 4.74
C ILE A 347 0.68 4.84 5.62
N PRO A 348 0.57 5.34 6.86
CA PRO A 348 -0.67 5.29 7.63
C PRO A 348 -1.87 6.03 7.00
N ASN A 349 -1.70 6.66 5.83
CA ASN A 349 -2.80 7.36 5.13
C ASN A 349 -3.57 6.45 4.16
N TYR A 350 -3.06 5.26 3.86
CA TYR A 350 -3.80 4.27 3.08
C TYR A 350 -4.48 3.28 4.01
N ILE A 351 -5.80 3.20 3.90
CA ILE A 351 -6.58 2.23 4.66
C ILE A 351 -6.13 0.78 4.41
N PHE A 352 -5.65 0.49 3.19
CA PHE A 352 -5.11 -0.81 2.83
C PHE A 352 -3.91 -1.22 3.70
N PHE A 353 -3.08 -0.27 4.15
CA PHE A 353 -1.91 -0.55 4.96
C PHE A 353 -2.28 -1.28 6.26
N TYR A 354 -3.28 -0.78 6.99
CA TYR A 354 -3.72 -1.42 8.23
C TYR A 354 -4.37 -2.78 7.99
N PHE A 355 -5.15 -2.89 6.92
CA PHE A 355 -5.74 -4.18 6.57
C PHE A 355 -4.68 -5.21 6.18
N PHE A 356 -3.67 -4.78 5.41
CA PHE A 356 -2.51 -5.58 5.06
C PHE A 356 -1.76 -6.04 6.31
N LEU A 357 -1.51 -5.18 7.29
CA LEU A 357 -0.86 -5.55 8.55
C LEU A 357 -1.67 -6.60 9.34
N VAL A 358 -2.99 -6.46 9.39
CA VAL A 358 -3.87 -7.47 10.03
C VAL A 358 -3.81 -8.82 9.32
N LEU A 359 -3.89 -8.81 7.98
CA LEU A 359 -3.77 -10.03 7.17
C LEU A 359 -2.39 -10.66 7.34
N LEU A 360 -1.33 -9.87 7.29
CA LEU A 360 0.04 -10.30 7.46
C LEU A 360 0.23 -10.95 8.83
N TYR A 361 -0.19 -10.30 9.91
CA TYR A 361 -0.12 -10.85 11.27
C TYR A 361 -0.92 -12.15 11.39
N ALA A 362 -2.12 -12.24 10.81
CA ALA A 362 -2.92 -13.45 10.87
C ALA A 362 -2.32 -14.61 10.06
N ILE A 363 -1.70 -14.32 8.91
CA ILE A 363 -1.08 -15.32 8.03
C ILE A 363 0.23 -15.83 8.62
N THR A 364 1.11 -14.94 9.09
CA THR A 364 2.41 -15.32 9.67
C THR A 364 2.22 -16.18 10.92
N ASN A 365 1.25 -15.86 11.79
CA ASN A 365 0.89 -16.71 12.93
C ASN A 365 0.42 -18.11 12.52
N LYS A 366 -0.31 -18.25 11.40
CA LYS A 366 -0.76 -19.56 10.92
C LYS A 366 0.38 -20.38 10.30
N ILE A 367 1.38 -19.71 9.74
CA ILE A 367 2.57 -20.36 9.19
C ILE A 367 3.49 -20.81 10.33
N SER A 368 3.73 -19.97 11.34
CA SER A 368 4.61 -20.30 12.46
C SER A 368 4.10 -21.50 13.28
N VAL A 369 2.79 -21.58 13.54
CA VAL A 369 2.15 -22.72 14.24
C VAL A 369 2.29 -24.05 13.47
N LYS A 370 2.48 -24.02 12.15
CA LYS A 370 2.74 -25.24 11.36
C LYS A 370 4.20 -25.69 11.39
N LEU A 371 5.12 -24.80 11.79
CA LEU A 371 6.56 -25.05 11.82
C LEU A 371 7.07 -25.40 13.23
N SER A 372 6.28 -25.10 14.27
CA SER A 372 6.44 -25.59 15.65
C SER A 372 5.71 -26.90 15.83
#